data_AF-A0A9D2KBM1-F1
#
_entry.id   AF-A0A9D2KBM1-F1
#
_cell.length_a   1.000
_cell.length_b   1.000
_cell.length_c   1.000
_cell.angle_alpha   90.00
_cell.angle_beta   90.00
_cell.angle_gamma   90.00
#
_symmetry.space_group_name_H-M   'P 1'
#
loop_
_entity.id
_entity.type
_entity.pdbx_description
1 polymer ?
#
loop_
_entity_poly.entity_id
_entity_poly.type
_entity_poly.pdbx_seq_one_letter_code
_entity_poly.pdbx_strand_id
1 'polypeptide(L)' 'EKPELEPIPNNWSPGGYLSTTTVPKDPWGNDYIYRSPTEDENREYEIITYGADGQEGGENYNADIASYTIGQ' A
#
# COMPACT_ATOMS: atom_id res chain seq x y z
N GLU A 1 -20.21 -4.37 3.30
CA GLU A 1 -20.87 -4.69 4.59
C GLU A 1 -19.93 -4.33 5.73
N LYS A 2 -20.44 -3.94 6.90
CA LYS A 2 -19.58 -3.59 8.06
C LYS A 2 -18.96 -4.89 8.63
N PRO A 3 -17.66 -4.93 8.96
CA PRO A 3 -17.06 -6.08 9.63
C PRO A 3 -17.68 -6.32 11.00
N GLU A 4 -18.02 -7.58 11.27
CA GLU A 4 -18.53 -8.02 12.59
C GLU A 4 -17.46 -8.70 13.45
N LEU A 5 -16.28 -8.99 12.88
CA LEU A 5 -15.17 -9.63 13.58
C LEU A 5 -14.46 -8.63 14.52
N GLU A 6 -14.08 -9.11 15.70
CA GLU A 6 -13.33 -8.31 16.66
C GLU A 6 -11.85 -8.15 16.26
N PRO A 7 -11.28 -6.95 16.46
CA PRO A 7 -11.93 -5.75 17.00
C PRO A 7 -12.89 -5.11 15.97
N ILE A 8 -14.14 -4.88 16.40
CA ILE A 8 -15.14 -4.24 15.53
C ILE A 8 -14.70 -2.79 15.29
N PRO A 9 -14.55 -2.35 14.02
CA PRO A 9 -14.10 -0.99 13.75
C PRO A 9 -15.12 0.04 14.24
N ASN A 10 -14.66 0.96 15.10
CA ASN A 10 -15.49 2.04 15.66
C ASN A 10 -15.97 3.03 14.58
N ASN A 11 -15.16 3.27 13.55
CA ASN A 11 -15.44 4.25 12.48
C ASN A 11 -15.37 3.61 11.08
N TRP A 12 -16.14 2.54 10.88
CA TRP A 12 -16.26 1.89 9.57
C TRP A 12 -17.01 2.81 8.59
N SER A 13 -16.38 3.12 7.44
CA SER A 13 -17.02 3.88 6.37
C SER A 13 -17.77 2.95 5.40
N PRO A 14 -19.10 3.06 5.24
CA PRO A 14 -19.86 2.24 4.30
C PRO A 14 -19.43 2.41 2.84
N GLY A 15 -18.89 3.60 2.49
CA GLY A 15 -18.39 3.92 1.16
C GLY A 15 -16.92 3.57 0.92
N GLY A 16 -16.25 2.95 1.91
CA GLY A 16 -14.81 2.72 1.89
C GLY A 16 -13.99 3.96 2.27
N TYR A 17 -12.67 3.85 2.11
CA TYR A 17 -11.70 4.88 2.53
C TYR A 17 -10.97 5.55 1.36
N LEU A 18 -11.18 5.06 0.14
CA LEU A 18 -10.66 5.65 -1.08
C LEU A 18 -11.75 6.50 -1.75
N SER A 19 -11.33 7.58 -2.40
CA SER A 19 -12.21 8.44 -3.20
C SER A 19 -12.77 7.73 -4.44
N THR A 20 -12.11 6.66 -4.89
CA THR A 20 -12.54 5.83 -6.00
C THR A 20 -12.89 4.43 -5.51
N THR A 21 -13.81 3.77 -6.21
CA THR A 21 -14.25 2.40 -5.88
C THR A 21 -13.20 1.34 -6.21
N THR A 22 -12.18 1.69 -6.99
CA THR A 22 -11.12 0.80 -7.45
C THR A 22 -9.79 1.27 -6.90
N VAL A 23 -9.00 0.35 -6.33
CA VAL A 23 -7.62 0.66 -5.95
C VAL A 23 -6.85 1.07 -7.22
N PRO A 24 -6.18 2.23 -7.22
CA PRO A 24 -5.37 2.64 -8.37
C PRO A 24 -4.20 1.68 -8.55
N LYS A 25 -3.82 1.47 -9.82
CA LYS A 25 -2.57 0.80 -10.16
C LYS A 25 -1.40 1.76 -9.98
N ASP A 26 -0.21 1.19 -9.84
CA ASP A 26 1.02 1.96 -9.88
C ASP A 26 1.28 2.52 -11.30
N PRO A 27 2.31 3.37 -11.50
CA PRO A 27 2.62 3.96 -12.81
C PRO A 27 2.91 2.96 -13.94
N TRP A 28 3.22 1.71 -13.59
CA TRP A 28 3.55 0.62 -14.52
C TRP A 28 2.40 -0.38 -14.70
N GLY A 29 1.27 -0.16 -14.04
CA GLY A 29 0.06 -0.98 -14.15
C GLY A 29 -0.01 -2.13 -13.16
N ASN A 30 0.93 -2.24 -12.22
CA ASN A 30 0.92 -3.28 -11.19
C ASN A 30 0.04 -2.86 -9.99
N ASP A 31 -0.38 -3.84 -9.19
CA ASP A 31 -1.01 -3.57 -7.90
C ASP A 31 0.03 -3.08 -6.89
N TYR A 32 -0.35 -2.10 -6.08
CA TYR A 32 0.43 -1.71 -4.92
C TYR A 32 0.46 -2.84 -3.89
N ILE A 33 1.60 -2.98 -3.23
CA ILE A 33 1.80 -3.94 -2.15
C ILE A 33 1.56 -3.24 -0.82
N TYR A 34 0.68 -3.79 0.00
CA TYR A 34 0.45 -3.34 1.37
C TYR A 34 1.10 -4.33 2.34
N ARG A 35 1.92 -3.84 3.27
CA ARG A 35 2.57 -4.67 4.30
C ARG A 35 2.33 -4.08 5.69
N SER A 36 1.88 -4.93 6.61
CA SER A 36 1.69 -4.60 8.03
C SER A 36 1.78 -5.89 8.87
N PRO A 37 2.66 -5.97 9.89
CA PRO A 37 3.66 -4.97 10.25
C PRO A 37 4.73 -4.81 9.15
N THR A 38 5.43 -3.67 9.13
CA THR A 38 6.54 -3.46 8.18
C THR A 38 7.83 -4.13 8.68
N GLU A 39 8.86 -4.16 7.83
CA GLU A 39 10.19 -4.59 8.25
C GLU A 39 10.87 -3.62 9.23
N ASP A 40 10.52 -2.33 9.17
CA ASP A 40 10.96 -1.32 10.14
C ASP A 40 9.96 -1.28 11.31
N GLU A 41 10.37 -1.72 12.50
CA GLU A 41 9.52 -1.73 13.69
C GLU A 41 9.00 -0.33 14.09
N ASN A 42 9.60 0.74 13.59
CA ASN A 42 9.14 2.11 13.82
C ASN A 42 7.93 2.51 12.94
N ARG A 43 7.44 1.60 12.08
CA ARG A 43 6.34 1.88 11.15
C ARG A 43 5.28 0.79 11.20
N GLU A 44 4.04 1.24 11.27
CA GLU A 44 2.87 0.35 11.41
C GLU A 44 2.50 -0.34 10.08
N TYR A 45 2.70 0.37 8.95
CA TYR A 45 2.42 -0.13 7.61
C TYR A 45 3.29 0.57 6.56
N GLU A 46 3.43 -0.07 5.40
CA GLU A 46 4.06 0.49 4.21
C GLU A 46 3.26 0.12 2.96
N ILE A 47 3.33 0.99 1.95
CA ILE A 47 2.77 0.76 0.62
C ILE A 47 3.92 0.83 -0.39
N ILE A 48 4.10 -0.20 -1.20
CA ILE A 48 5.26 -0.39 -2.07
C ILE A 48 4.82 -0.60 -3.52
N THR A 49 5.59 -0.09 -4.48
CA THR A 49 5.61 -0.52 -5.89
C THR A 49 7.01 -1.05 -6.22
N TYR A 50 7.09 -2.15 -6.95
CA TYR A 50 8.33 -2.80 -7.38
C TYR A 50 8.88 -2.24 -8.71
N GLY A 51 8.61 -0.96 -9.00
CA GLY A 51 9.11 -0.34 -10.21
C GLY A 51 8.57 -0.96 -11.51
N ALA A 52 9.28 -0.71 -12.60
CA ALA A 52 8.90 -1.10 -13.94
C ALA A 52 8.98 -2.61 -14.23
N ASP A 53 9.82 -3.35 -13.51
CA ASP A 53 9.99 -4.79 -13.70
C ASP A 53 9.07 -5.63 -12.79
N GLY A 54 8.43 -4.99 -11.81
CA GLY A 54 7.48 -5.65 -10.90
C GLY A 54 8.15 -6.66 -9.97
N GLN A 55 9.46 -6.51 -9.73
CA GLN A 55 10.24 -7.39 -8.86
C GLN A 55 10.95 -6.59 -7.76
N GLU A 56 11.08 -7.20 -6.59
CA GLU A 56 11.79 -6.59 -5.47
C GLU A 56 13.26 -6.29 -5.83
N GLY A 57 13.72 -5.10 -5.45
CA GLY A 57 15.05 -4.58 -5.71
C GLY A 57 15.08 -3.64 -6.92
N GLY A 58 16.02 -3.88 -7.83
CA GLY A 58 16.21 -3.07 -9.02
C GLY A 58 16.87 -1.70 -8.80
N GLU A 59 17.10 -0.99 -9.90
CA GLU A 59 17.68 0.35 -9.91
C GLU A 59 16.96 1.23 -10.93
N ASN A 60 17.07 2.56 -10.78
CA ASN A 60 16.45 3.54 -11.67
C ASN A 60 14.93 3.33 -11.75
N TYR A 61 14.40 3.02 -12.94
CA TYR A 61 12.96 2.78 -13.15
C TYR A 61 12.47 1.47 -12.56
N ASN A 62 13.38 0.55 -12.24
CA ASN A 62 13.07 -0.72 -11.61
C ASN A 62 13.23 -0.65 -10.10
N ALA A 63 13.69 0.47 -9.55
CA ALA A 63 13.87 0.58 -8.11
C ALA A 63 12.51 0.54 -7.40
N ASP A 64 12.47 -0.22 -6.30
CA ASP A 64 11.35 -0.19 -5.37
C ASP A 64 11.09 1.21 -4.83
N ILE A 65 9.82 1.60 -4.78
CA ILE A 65 9.38 2.86 -4.18
C ILE A 65 8.37 2.53 -3.09
N ALA A 66 8.70 2.90 -1.86
CA ALA A 66 7.82 2.74 -0.71
C ALA A 66 7.28 4.09 -0.23
N SER A 67 6.09 4.09 0.40
CA SER A 67 5.38 5.29 0.86
C SER A 67 6.23 6.24 1.73
N TYR A 68 7.21 5.73 2.45
CA TYR A 68 8.11 6.51 3.30
C TYR A 68 9.38 7.01 2.59
N THR A 69 9.73 6.46 1.42
CA THR A 69 10.92 6.86 0.66
C THR A 69 10.70 8.13 -0.14
N ILE A 70 9.44 8.50 -0.38
CA ILE A 70 9.06 9.66 -1.18
C ILE A 70 9.17 10.92 -0.30
N GLY A 71 10.19 11.74 -0.52
CA GLY A 71 10.40 13.02 0.17
C GLY A 71 11.68 13.13 1.00
N GLN A 72 12.61 12.17 0.88
CA GLN A 72 14.00 12.35 1.32
C GLN A 72 14.84 13.08 0.28
#